data_AF-A0A535JIH7-F1
#
_entry.id   AF-A0A535JIH7-F1
#
_cell.length_a   1.000
_cell.length_b   1.000
_cell.length_c   1.000
_cell.angle_alpha   90.00
_cell.angle_beta   90.00
_cell.angle_gamma   90.00
#
_symmetry.space_group_name_H-M   'P 1'
#
loop_
_entity.id
_entity.type
_entity.pdbx_description
1 polymer ?
#
loop_
_entity_poly.entity_id
_entity_poly.type
_entity_poly.pdbx_seq_one_letter_code
_entity_poly.pdbx_strand_id
1 'polypeptide(L)'
;MKIGVALRLGDDAGELFADARALESAGVDALWALDNADDDHPLLLAAVAAVTWRVRLVCVEAPEEVSLRTLERLSRGRFVIADERGDAFTLATAEGERERWMRADFPKDRAAWKAVRAEREAEGVAGLVLQNDPRLLDLLRNPDTEDDRSDIKLAFG
;
A
#
# COMPACT_ATOMS: atom_id res chain seq x y z
N MET A 1 -12.04 6.10 3.56
CA MET A 1 -11.19 4.91 3.31
C MET A 1 -9.74 5.26 2.96
N LYS A 2 -8.76 4.64 3.64
CA LYS A 2 -7.31 4.73 3.36
C LYS A 2 -6.84 3.63 2.40
N ILE A 3 -5.76 3.85 1.67
CA ILE A 3 -5.19 2.89 0.71
C ILE A 3 -3.75 2.52 1.08
N GLY A 4 -3.49 1.22 1.11
CA GLY A 4 -2.20 0.61 1.38
C GLY A 4 -1.74 -0.22 0.19
N VAL A 5 -0.43 -0.32 0.02
CA VAL A 5 0.15 -1.11 -1.07
C VAL A 5 1.16 -2.10 -0.52
N ALA A 6 0.94 -3.37 -0.83
CA ALA A 6 1.87 -4.45 -0.56
C ALA A 6 3.01 -4.39 -1.57
N LEU A 7 4.20 -4.07 -1.07
CA LEU A 7 5.45 -4.14 -1.79
C LEU A 7 5.89 -5.59 -1.94
N ARG A 8 6.51 -5.89 -3.06
CA ARG A 8 7.20 -7.15 -3.32
C ARG A 8 8.58 -6.83 -3.85
N LEU A 9 9.61 -7.49 -3.32
CA LEU A 9 10.94 -7.41 -3.92
C LEU A 9 10.94 -8.27 -5.19
N GLY A 10 11.08 -7.62 -6.33
CA GLY A 10 11.33 -8.29 -7.61
C GLY A 10 12.83 -8.44 -7.87
N ASP A 11 13.17 -8.84 -9.09
CA ASP A 11 14.57 -8.97 -9.52
C ASP A 11 15.31 -7.61 -9.59
N ASP A 12 14.59 -6.50 -9.80
CA ASP A 12 15.12 -5.14 -9.85
C ASP A 12 14.65 -4.30 -8.65
N ALA A 13 15.55 -4.11 -7.67
CA ALA A 13 15.28 -3.25 -6.51
C ALA A 13 15.14 -1.77 -6.86
N GLY A 14 15.76 -1.31 -7.96
CA GLY A 14 15.68 0.07 -8.42
C GLY A 14 14.27 0.45 -8.89
N GLU A 15 13.60 -0.47 -9.59
CA GLU A 15 12.20 -0.33 -9.98
C GLU A 15 11.29 -0.20 -8.76
N LEU A 16 11.46 -1.07 -7.76
CA LEU A 16 10.70 -1.00 -6.52
C LEU A 16 10.83 0.35 -5.80
N PHE A 17 12.03 0.92 -5.77
CA PHE A 17 12.24 2.23 -5.13
C PHE A 17 11.64 3.38 -5.93
N ALA A 18 11.64 3.28 -7.26
CA ALA A 18 10.94 4.23 -8.11
C ALA A 18 9.42 4.16 -7.89
N ASP A 19 8.86 2.94 -7.82
CA ASP A 19 7.46 2.69 -7.52
C ASP A 19 7.06 3.22 -6.15
N ALA A 20 7.84 2.92 -5.10
CA ALA A 20 7.58 3.40 -3.74
C ALA A 20 7.46 4.94 -3.69
N ARG A 21 8.32 5.65 -4.42
CA ARG A 21 8.23 7.11 -4.56
C ARG A 21 7.04 7.57 -5.38
N ALA A 22 6.71 6.87 -6.45
CA ALA A 22 5.56 7.19 -7.29
C ALA A 22 4.24 7.00 -6.51
N LEU A 23 4.13 5.93 -5.74
CA LEU A 23 2.99 5.62 -4.87
C LEU A 23 2.84 6.64 -3.74
N GLU A 24 3.94 7.02 -3.09
CA GLU A 24 3.92 8.09 -2.10
C GLU A 24 3.46 9.42 -2.72
N SER A 25 3.96 9.75 -3.91
CA SER A 25 3.56 10.96 -4.64
C SER A 25 2.10 10.92 -5.10
N ALA A 26 1.56 9.73 -5.36
CA ALA A 26 0.15 9.50 -5.67
C ALA A 26 -0.77 9.56 -4.43
N GLY A 27 -0.20 9.68 -3.23
CA GLY A 27 -0.97 9.85 -1.99
C GLY A 27 -1.42 8.55 -1.33
N VAL A 28 -0.71 7.43 -1.56
CA VAL A 28 -0.90 6.20 -0.80
C VAL A 28 -0.68 6.45 0.70
N ASP A 29 -1.53 5.88 1.56
CA ASP A 29 -1.48 6.07 3.01
C ASP A 29 -0.47 5.17 3.72
N ALA A 30 -0.14 4.01 3.14
CA ALA A 30 0.77 3.04 3.71
C ALA A 30 1.43 2.13 2.66
N LEU A 31 2.72 1.85 2.82
CA LEU A 31 3.44 0.79 2.11
C LEU A 31 3.67 -0.38 3.06
N TRP A 32 3.34 -1.58 2.63
CA TRP A 32 3.34 -2.79 3.43
C TRP A 32 4.41 -3.75 2.89
N ALA A 33 5.22 -4.33 3.76
CA ALA A 33 5.96 -5.53 3.42
C ALA A 33 5.11 -6.73 3.89
N LEU A 34 4.51 -7.43 2.93
CA LEU A 34 3.66 -8.60 3.17
C LEU A 34 4.37 -9.87 2.70
N ASP A 35 4.20 -10.95 3.48
CA ASP A 35 4.73 -12.30 3.30
C ASP A 35 5.03 -12.74 1.86
N ASN A 36 6.31 -12.62 1.52
CA ASN A 36 7.06 -13.61 0.76
C ASN A 36 8.10 -14.20 1.72
N ALA A 37 8.08 -15.51 1.97
CA ALA A 37 8.96 -16.16 2.95
C ALA A 37 10.46 -15.95 2.70
N ASP A 38 10.83 -15.56 1.47
CA ASP A 38 12.22 -15.36 1.05
C ASP A 38 12.69 -13.89 1.19
N ASP A 39 11.79 -12.94 1.46
CA ASP A 39 12.12 -11.51 1.54
C ASP A 39 12.46 -11.08 2.98
N ASP A 40 13.58 -10.37 3.16
CA ASP A 40 13.90 -9.69 4.42
C ASP A 40 13.05 -8.40 4.53
N HIS A 41 11.82 -8.54 5.03
CA HIS A 41 10.88 -7.42 5.16
C HIS A 41 11.45 -6.22 5.94
N PRO A 42 12.16 -6.41 7.07
CA PRO A 42 12.77 -5.29 7.77
C PRO A 42 13.82 -4.54 6.92
N LEU A 43 14.67 -5.26 6.19
CA LEU A 43 15.66 -4.65 5.31
C LEU A 43 14.98 -3.90 4.15
N LEU A 44 13.95 -4.49 3.56
CA LEU A 44 13.17 -3.87 2.50
C LEU A 44 12.54 -2.55 2.97
N LEU A 45 11.87 -2.56 4.12
CA LEU A 45 11.26 -1.36 4.69
C LEU A 45 12.32 -0.31 5.06
N ALA A 46 13.51 -0.71 5.50
CA ALA A 46 14.61 0.21 5.77
C ALA A 46 15.09 0.92 4.49
N ALA A 47 15.20 0.18 3.38
CA ALA A 47 15.55 0.76 2.09
C ALA A 47 14.45 1.71 1.58
N VAL A 48 13.18 1.33 1.68
CA VAL A 48 12.03 2.17 1.32
C VAL A 48 11.96 3.42 2.22
N ALA A 49 12.29 3.32 3.50
CA ALA A 49 12.36 4.45 4.42
C ALA A 49 13.41 5.49 4.01
N ALA A 50 14.48 5.08 3.33
CA ALA A 50 15.52 5.98 2.83
C ALA A 50 15.07 6.79 1.60
N VAL A 51 14.12 6.27 0.82
CA VAL A 51 13.65 6.91 -0.42
C VAL A 51 12.29 7.60 -0.29
N THR A 52 11.55 7.34 0.79
CA THR A 52 10.23 7.95 1.10
C THR A 52 10.29 8.86 2.32
N TRP A 53 9.30 9.74 2.49
CA TRP A 53 9.35 10.77 3.54
C TRP A 53 8.06 10.96 4.36
N ARG A 54 6.92 10.50 3.85
CA ARG A 54 5.57 10.81 4.37
C ARG A 54 4.72 9.55 4.55
N VAL A 55 4.81 8.58 3.63
CA VAL A 55 3.96 7.38 3.66
C VAL A 55 4.26 6.51 4.89
N ARG A 56 3.24 5.90 5.51
CA ARG A 56 3.47 4.94 6.60
C ARG A 56 4.15 3.68 6.05
N LEU A 57 5.02 3.09 6.85
CA LEU A 57 5.73 1.85 6.52
C LEU A 57 5.25 0.78 7.48
N VAL A 58 4.61 -0.26 6.96
CA VAL A 58 3.95 -1.27 7.77
C VAL A 58 4.66 -2.61 7.62
N CYS A 59 5.08 -3.18 8.74
CA CYS A 59 5.54 -4.57 8.82
C CYS A 59 4.43 -5.41 9.43
N VAL A 60 4.18 -6.57 8.86
CA VAL A 60 3.38 -7.61 9.53
C VAL A 60 4.30 -8.30 10.52
N GLU A 61 3.84 -8.39 11.77
CA GLU A 61 4.61 -8.86 12.92
C GLU A 61 5.83 -7.98 13.27
N ALA A 62 6.24 -8.06 14.54
CA ALA A 62 7.33 -7.27 15.06
C ALA A 62 8.68 -7.84 14.59
N PRO A 63 9.55 -7.03 13.97
CA PRO A 63 10.90 -7.47 13.65
C PRO A 63 11.75 -7.64 14.92
N GLU A 64 12.92 -8.26 14.78
CA GLU A 64 13.91 -8.32 15.85
C GLU A 64 14.28 -6.92 16.38
N GLU A 65 14.64 -6.82 17.66
CA GLU A 65 14.83 -5.55 18.37
C GLU A 65 15.84 -4.61 17.69
N VAL A 66 16.92 -5.15 17.13
CA VAL A 66 17.96 -4.36 16.44
C VAL A 66 17.42 -3.75 15.14
N SER A 67 16.70 -4.55 14.36
CA SER A 67 16.06 -4.12 13.12
C SER A 67 14.94 -3.11 13.41
N LEU A 68 14.14 -3.36 14.44
CA LEU A 68 13.09 -2.44 14.92
C LEU A 68 13.65 -1.06 15.22
N ARG A 69 14.68 -0.96 16.07
CA ARG A 69 15.30 0.33 16.43
C ARG A 69 15.86 1.07 15.21
N THR A 70 16.38 0.33 14.24
CA THR A 70 16.92 0.90 13.02
C THR A 70 15.79 1.45 12.13
N LEU A 71 14.72 0.68 11.97
CA LEU A 71 13.53 1.09 11.22
C LEU A 71 12.83 2.30 11.83
N GLU A 72 12.68 2.35 13.16
CA GLU A 72 12.12 3.51 13.85
C GLU A 72 12.92 4.79 13.54
N ARG A 73 14.27 4.69 13.58
CA ARG A 73 15.16 5.82 13.27
C ARG A 73 15.08 6.26 11.80
N LEU A 74 15.09 5.31 10.86
CA LEU A 74 15.05 5.61 9.42
C LEU A 74 13.68 6.12 8.97
N SER A 75 12.61 5.53 9.50
CA SER A 75 11.23 5.90 9.17
C SER A 75 10.82 7.24 9.77
N ARG A 76 11.47 7.71 10.85
CA ARG A 76 11.19 8.98 11.53
C ARG A 76 9.75 9.05 12.05
N GLY A 77 9.30 7.97 12.70
CA GLY A 77 7.95 7.86 13.28
C GLY A 77 6.86 7.42 12.31
N ARG A 78 7.23 6.93 11.12
CA ARG A 78 6.28 6.40 10.12
C ARG A 78 6.15 4.88 10.14
N PHE A 79 7.03 4.19 10.88
CA PHE A 79 7.00 2.74 11.00
C PHE A 79 5.86 2.30 11.93
N VAL A 80 5.10 1.30 11.50
CA VAL A 80 3.97 0.73 12.23
C VAL A 80 4.03 -0.78 12.11
N ILE A 81 3.68 -1.47 13.18
CA ILE A 81 3.55 -2.93 13.20
C ILE A 81 2.07 -3.27 13.10
N ALA A 82 1.73 -4.23 12.25
CA ALA A 82 0.39 -4.75 12.10
C ALA A 82 0.30 -6.22 12.55
N ASP A 83 -0.82 -6.56 13.16
CA ASP A 83 -1.22 -7.94 13.43
C ASP A 83 -2.06 -8.46 12.26
N GLU A 84 -1.68 -9.59 11.67
CA GLU A 84 -2.44 -10.25 10.59
C GLU A 84 -3.36 -11.34 11.13
N ARG A 85 -4.58 -11.43 10.59
CA ARG A 85 -5.53 -12.50 10.85
C ARG A 85 -6.34 -12.83 9.59
N GLY A 86 -5.83 -13.77 8.80
CA GLY A 86 -6.39 -14.06 7.47
C GLY A 86 -6.19 -12.85 6.57
N ASP A 87 -7.27 -12.35 5.96
CA ASP A 87 -7.20 -11.16 5.09
C ASP A 87 -7.33 -9.83 5.84
N ALA A 88 -7.45 -9.85 7.17
CA ALA A 88 -7.57 -8.64 7.98
C ALA A 88 -6.27 -8.31 8.69
N PHE A 89 -5.94 -7.02 8.74
CA PHE A 89 -4.85 -6.49 9.53
C PHE A 89 -5.38 -5.52 10.58
N THR A 90 -4.73 -5.50 11.75
CA THR A 90 -5.01 -4.51 12.79
C THR A 90 -3.73 -3.76 13.11
N LEU A 91 -3.79 -2.43 13.13
CA LEU A 91 -2.65 -1.59 13.49
C LEU A 91 -3.04 -0.50 14.49
N ALA A 92 -2.11 -0.17 15.37
CA ALA A 92 -2.27 0.94 16.29
C ALA A 92 -1.97 2.27 15.57
N THR A 93 -2.83 3.26 15.82
CA THR A 93 -2.59 4.66 15.44
C THR A 93 -1.60 5.31 16.41
N ALA A 94 -1.12 6.50 16.04
CA ALA A 94 -0.29 7.31 16.95
C ALA A 94 -1.06 7.67 18.25
N GLU A 95 -2.38 7.74 18.17
CA GLU A 95 -3.31 8.04 19.26
C GLU A 95 -3.68 6.80 20.09
N GLY A 96 -3.21 5.61 19.71
CA GLY A 96 -3.48 4.34 20.41
C GLY A 96 -4.81 3.67 20.05
N GLU A 97 -5.58 4.25 19.13
CA GLU A 97 -6.76 3.61 18.54
C GLU A 97 -6.35 2.49 17.57
N ARG A 98 -7.22 1.48 17.39
CA ARG A 98 -6.97 0.38 16.45
C ARG A 98 -7.66 0.64 15.11
N GLU A 99 -6.88 0.69 14.05
CA GLU A 99 -7.36 0.71 12.68
C GLU A 99 -7.45 -0.71 12.13
N ARG A 100 -8.61 -1.05 11.55
CA ARG A 100 -8.80 -2.29 10.81
C ARG A 100 -8.54 -2.07 9.33
N TRP A 101 -7.69 -2.91 8.75
CA TRP A 101 -7.35 -2.93 7.34
C TRP A 101 -7.71 -4.28 6.74
N MET A 102 -7.97 -4.35 5.44
CA MET A 102 -8.20 -5.63 4.76
C MET A 102 -7.44 -5.72 3.45
N ARG A 103 -6.89 -6.90 3.17
CA ARG A 103 -6.34 -7.27 1.87
C ARG A 103 -7.48 -7.23 0.85
N ALA A 104 -7.20 -6.70 -0.32
CA ALA A 104 -8.14 -6.64 -1.43
C ALA A 104 -7.46 -7.08 -2.72
N ASP A 105 -8.20 -7.79 -3.56
CA ASP A 105 -7.77 -8.07 -4.92
C ASP A 105 -7.76 -6.78 -5.75
N PHE A 106 -6.92 -6.77 -6.78
CA PHE A 106 -6.92 -5.64 -7.72
C PHE A 106 -8.29 -5.56 -8.41
N PRO A 107 -8.98 -4.41 -8.34
CA PRO A 107 -10.33 -4.30 -8.88
C PRO A 107 -10.30 -4.47 -10.40
N LYS A 108 -11.28 -5.22 -10.94
CA LYS A 108 -11.43 -5.42 -12.38
C LYS A 108 -11.62 -4.11 -13.13
N ASP A 109 -12.40 -3.20 -12.53
CA ASP A 109 -12.75 -1.90 -13.07
C ASP A 109 -13.07 -0.91 -11.93
N ARG A 110 -13.32 0.34 -12.30
CA ARG A 110 -13.60 1.42 -11.34
C ARG A 110 -14.94 1.26 -10.62
N ALA A 111 -15.93 0.63 -11.25
CA ALA A 111 -17.22 0.39 -10.61
C ALA A 111 -17.08 -0.66 -9.50
N ALA A 112 -16.36 -1.74 -9.78
CA ALA A 112 -15.98 -2.74 -8.78
C ALA A 112 -15.16 -2.11 -7.65
N TRP A 113 -14.24 -1.19 -7.98
CA TRP A 113 -13.47 -0.47 -6.96
C TRP A 113 -14.35 0.39 -6.04
N LYS A 114 -15.27 1.16 -6.60
CA LYS A 114 -16.23 1.97 -5.83
C LYS A 114 -17.12 1.09 -4.94
N ALA A 115 -17.60 -0.03 -5.47
CA ALA A 115 -18.44 -0.97 -4.73
C ALA A 115 -17.69 -1.58 -3.52
N VAL A 116 -16.49 -2.12 -3.75
CA VAL A 116 -15.65 -2.70 -2.68
C VAL A 116 -15.34 -1.64 -1.62
N ARG A 117 -15.00 -0.41 -2.01
CA ARG A 117 -14.76 0.65 -1.03
C ARG A 117 -16.00 0.96 -0.18
N ALA A 118 -17.16 1.11 -0.80
CA ALA A 118 -18.40 1.42 -0.07
C ALA A 118 -18.80 0.29 0.89
N GLU A 119 -18.73 -0.96 0.44
CA GLU A 119 -19.02 -2.15 1.26
C GLU A 119 -18.10 -2.20 2.49
N ARG A 120 -16.79 -2.06 2.28
CA ARG A 120 -15.79 -2.18 3.34
C ARG A 120 -15.84 -1.01 4.32
N GLU A 121 -16.15 0.19 3.84
CA GLU A 121 -16.34 1.35 4.70
C GLU A 121 -17.58 1.17 5.59
N ALA A 122 -18.66 0.58 5.07
CA ALA A 122 -19.85 0.24 5.86
C ALA A 122 -19.59 -0.84 6.92
N GLU A 123 -18.60 -1.71 6.70
CA GLU A 123 -18.12 -2.71 7.68
C GLU A 123 -17.17 -2.11 8.74
N GLY A 124 -16.87 -0.82 8.68
CA GLY A 124 -15.95 -0.15 9.61
C GLY A 124 -14.47 -0.41 9.31
N VAL A 125 -14.14 -0.79 8.08
CA VAL A 125 -12.76 -0.98 7.63
C VAL A 125 -12.14 0.40 7.35
N ALA A 126 -11.00 0.68 7.99
CA ALA A 126 -10.30 1.94 7.85
C ALA A 126 -9.52 2.03 6.53
N GLY A 127 -8.99 0.91 6.02
CA GLY A 127 -8.24 0.90 4.77
C GLY A 127 -8.14 -0.45 4.05
N LEU A 128 -7.76 -0.38 2.78
CA LEU A 128 -7.58 -1.53 1.91
C LEU A 128 -6.12 -1.67 1.51
N VAL A 129 -5.61 -2.91 1.46
CA VAL A 129 -4.25 -3.24 1.04
C VAL A 129 -4.28 -3.97 -0.29
N LEU A 130 -3.74 -3.35 -1.33
CA LEU A 130 -3.66 -3.90 -2.69
C LEU A 130 -2.23 -4.36 -2.99
N GLN A 131 -2.05 -5.33 -3.87
CA GLN A 131 -0.71 -5.66 -4.39
C GLN A 131 -0.17 -4.50 -5.25
N ASN A 132 1.16 -4.33 -5.29
CA ASN A 132 1.83 -3.39 -6.18
C ASN A 132 1.67 -3.80 -7.66
N ASP A 133 0.52 -3.48 -8.24
CA ASP A 133 0.21 -3.68 -9.65
C ASP A 133 0.52 -2.40 -10.45
N PRO A 134 1.15 -2.47 -11.64
CA PRO A 134 1.46 -1.29 -12.45
C PRO A 134 0.24 -0.41 -12.77
N ARG A 135 -0.97 -0.99 -12.81
CA ARG A 135 -2.24 -0.28 -13.04
C ARG A 135 -2.68 0.55 -11.84
N LEU A 136 -2.10 0.33 -10.66
CA LEU A 136 -2.48 0.99 -9.42
C LEU A 136 -2.25 2.50 -9.46
N LEU A 137 -1.13 2.94 -10.03
CA LEU A 137 -0.82 4.36 -10.15
C LEU A 137 -1.88 5.11 -10.98
N ASP A 138 -2.40 4.48 -12.03
CA ASP A 138 -3.48 5.06 -12.83
C ASP A 138 -4.82 5.12 -12.07
N LEU A 139 -5.13 4.05 -11.33
CA LEU A 139 -6.32 4.00 -10.47
C LEU A 139 -6.30 5.11 -9.41
N LEU A 140 -5.13 5.34 -8.77
CA LEU A 140 -4.95 6.33 -7.71
C LEU A 140 -4.93 7.77 -8.20
N ARG A 141 -4.36 8.03 -9.38
CA ARG A 141 -4.28 9.40 -9.94
C ARG A 141 -5.64 9.92 -10.41
N ASN A 142 -6.49 9.05 -10.92
CA ASN A 142 -7.74 9.44 -11.56
C ASN A 142 -8.96 8.73 -10.94
N PRO A 143 -9.18 8.71 -9.62
CA PRO A 143 -10.13 7.79 -8.97
C PRO A 143 -11.57 7.89 -9.48
N ASP A 144 -11.98 9.06 -9.97
CA ASP A 144 -13.36 9.38 -10.38
C ASP A 144 -13.58 9.48 -11.89
N THR A 145 -12.55 9.35 -12.72
CA THR A 145 -12.69 9.37 -14.18
C THR A 145 -13.33 8.06 -14.64
N GLU A 146 -14.49 8.11 -15.30
CA GLU A 146 -15.08 6.93 -15.95
C GLU A 146 -14.12 6.43 -17.04
N ASP A 147 -13.98 5.10 -17.20
CA ASP A 147 -13.13 4.46 -18.21
C ASP A 147 -13.77 4.57 -19.61
N ASP A 148 -14.35 5.73 -19.92
CA ASP A 148 -15.03 6.01 -21.17
C ASP A 148 -13.99 6.35 -22.25
N ARG A 149 -13.16 5.34 -22.59
CA ARG A 149 -12.28 5.36 -23.76
C ARG A 149 -13.06 5.02 -25.04
N SER A 150 -14.30 5.48 -25.15
CA SER A 150 -15.10 5.37 -26.38
C SER A 150 -14.70 6.41 -27.43
N ASP A 151 -13.76 7.31 -27.10
CA ASP A 151 -13.19 8.34 -27.96
C ASP A 151 -11.99 7.89 -28.83
N ILE A 152 -11.46 6.67 -28.63
CA ILE A 152 -10.52 6.06 -29.58
C ILE A 152 -11.28 5.49 -30.78
N LYS A 153 -11.86 6.40 -31.58
CA LYS A 153 -12.10 6.16 -33.01
C LYS A 153 -11.12 7.04 -33.77
N LEU A 154 -9.97 6.45 -34.07
CA LEU A 154 -9.00 6.96 -35.02
C LEU A 154 -9.73 7.35 -36.32
N ALA A 155 -9.85 8.64 -36.57
CA ALA A 155 -10.18 9.14 -37.89
C ALA A 155 -8.92 8.99 -38.75
N PHE A 156 -8.84 7.94 -39.55
CA PHE A 156 -7.95 7.92 -40.71
C PHE A 156 -8.59 8.81 -41.77
N GLY A 157 -7.97 9.95 -42.03
CA GLY A 157 -8.19 10.79 -43.21
C GLY A 157 -7.02 10.67 -44.16
#